data_AF-A0A257ACC8-F1
#
_entry.id   AF-A0A257ACC8-F1
#
_cell.length_a   1.000
_cell.length_b   1.000
_cell.length_c   1.000
_cell.angle_alpha   90.00
_cell.angle_beta   90.00
_cell.angle_gamma   90.00
#
_symmetry.space_group_name_H-M   'P 1'
#
loop_
_entity.id
_entity.type
_entity.pdbx_description
1 polymer ?
#
loop_
_entity_poly.entity_id
_entity_poly.type
_entity_poly.pdbx_seq_one_letter_code
_entity_poly.pdbx_strand_id
1 'polypeptide(L)' 'MNPVMGRLLTLMCFVVLMMAILALPNLKSDEPEYVVDLLALTISLIVLILVIIEVRREVSKG' A
#
# COMPACT_ATOMS: atom_id res chain seq x y z
N MET A 1 -1.58 12.69 12.46
CA MET A 1 -2.25 12.74 11.15
C MET A 1 -3.72 13.10 11.39
N ASN A 2 -4.40 13.81 10.49
CA ASN A 2 -5.85 13.89 10.61
C ASN A 2 -6.40 12.45 10.49
N PRO A 3 -7.13 11.92 11.48
CA PRO A 3 -7.56 10.51 11.49
C PRO A 3 -8.38 10.15 10.24
N VAL A 4 -9.07 11.12 9.64
CA VAL A 4 -9.80 10.95 8.37
C VAL A 4 -8.83 10.71 7.20
N MET A 5 -7.76 11.52 7.09
CA MET A 5 -6.74 11.35 6.05
C MET A 5 -5.99 10.03 6.21
N GLY A 6 -5.70 9.63 7.44
CA GLY A 6 -5.08 8.34 7.72
C GLY A 6 -5.91 7.16 7.24
N ARG A 7 -7.21 7.17 7.55
CA ARG A 7 -8.15 6.14 7.08
C ARG A 7 -8.22 6.08 5.56
N LEU A 8 -8.27 7.24 4.91
CA LEU A 8 -8.33 7.35 3.45
C LEU A 8 -7.06 6.79 2.79
N LEU A 9 -5.88 7.19 3.26
CA LEU A 9 -4.59 6.72 2.76
C LEU A 9 -4.43 5.20 2.94
N THR A 10 -4.81 4.67 4.11
CA THR A 10 -4.80 3.23 4.35
C THR A 10 -5.73 2.50 3.38
N LEU A 11 -6.95 3.00 3.19
CA LEU A 11 -7.92 2.38 2.29
C LEU A 11 -7.41 2.38 0.84
N MET A 12 -6.90 3.51 0.37
CA MET A 12 -6.35 3.63 -1.00
C MET A 12 -5.15 2.70 -1.20
N CYS A 13 -4.19 2.68 -0.28
CA CYS A 13 -3.04 1.77 -0.36
C CYS A 13 -3.47 0.30 -0.29
N PHE A 14 -4.46 -0.03 0.54
CA PHE A 14 -4.98 -1.39 0.63
C PHE A 14 -5.64 -1.84 -0.66
N VAL A 15 -6.43 -0.98 -1.30
CA VAL A 15 -7.05 -1.27 -2.61
C VAL A 15 -5.99 -1.47 -3.69
N VAL A 16 -4.98 -0.59 -3.75
CA VAL A 16 -3.88 -0.72 -4.73
C VAL A 16 -3.09 -2.00 -4.50
N LEU A 17 -2.80 -2.34 -3.24
CA LEU A 17 -2.07 -3.55 -2.89
C LEU A 17 -2.86 -4.82 -3.25
N MET A 18 -4.18 -4.84 -3.00
CA MET A 18 -5.06 -5.93 -3.43
C MET A 18 -5.07 -6.08 -4.96
N MET A 19 -5.19 -4.97 -5.69
CA MET A 19 -5.18 -5.00 -7.17
C MET A 19 -3.85 -5.54 -7.71
N ALA A 20 -2.71 -5.07 -7.18
CA ALA A 20 -1.39 -5.54 -7.58
C ALA A 20 -1.20 -7.04 -7.30
N ILE A 21 -1.66 -7.54 -6.14
CA ILE A 21 -1.61 -8.98 -5.82
C ILE A 21 -2.46 -9.82 -6.78
N LEU A 22 -3.64 -9.33 -7.16
CA LEU A 22 -4.54 -10.05 -8.07
C LEU A 22 -4.03 -10.04 -9.52
N ALA A 23 -3.35 -8.98 -9.93
CA ALA A 23 -2.78 -8.85 -11.26
C ALA A 23 -1.50 -9.69 -11.43
N LEU A 24 -0.57 -9.64 -10.46
CA LEU A 24 0.75 -10.29 -10.53
C LEU A 24 0.79 -11.75 -11.05
N PRO A 25 -0.09 -12.68 -10.60
CA PRO A 25 -0.03 -14.07 -11.06
C PRO A 25 -0.48 -14.26 -12.51
N ASN A 26 -1.17 -13.27 -13.10
CA ASN A 26 -1.61 -13.30 -14.50
C ASN A 26 -0.60 -12.65 -15.46
N LEU A 27 0.37 -11.89 -14.95
CA LEU A 27 1.36 -11.18 -15.77
C LEU A 27 2.62 -12.00 -15.99
N LYS A 28 3.18 -11.92 -17.20
CA LYS A 28 4.47 -12.55 -17.51
C LYS A 28 5.61 -11.63 -17.08
N SER A 29 6.70 -12.22 -16.62
CA SER A 29 7.88 -11.48 -16.12
C SER A 29 8.60 -10.63 -17.18
N ASP A 30 8.32 -10.87 -18.47
CA ASP A 30 8.88 -10.15 -19.61
C ASP A 30 8.05 -8.91 -20.01
N GLU A 31 6.87 -8.73 -19.39
CA GLU A 31 5.99 -7.61 -19.70
C GLU A 31 6.33 -6.41 -18.79
N PRO A 32 6.35 -5.18 -19.35
CA PRO A 32 6.64 -3.98 -18.56
C PRO A 32 5.64 -3.77 -17.42
N GLU A 33 4.42 -4.26 -17.59
CA GLU A 33 3.34 -4.21 -16.60
C GLU A 33 3.70 -4.99 -15.33
N TYR A 34 4.47 -6.08 -15.44
CA TYR A 34 4.92 -6.86 -14.29
C TYR A 34 5.82 -6.03 -13.38
N VAL A 35 6.73 -5.25 -13.97
CA VAL A 35 7.63 -4.35 -13.21
C VAL A 35 6.85 -3.23 -12.54
N VAL A 36 5.85 -2.68 -13.23
CA VAL A 36 4.98 -1.63 -12.67
C VAL A 36 4.18 -2.16 -11.49
N ASP A 37 3.58 -3.35 -11.59
CA ASP A 37 2.83 -3.96 -10.50
C ASP A 37 3.74 -4.34 -9.32
N LEU A 38 4.95 -4.81 -9.58
CA LEU A 38 5.94 -5.10 -8.54
C LEU A 38 6.33 -3.83 -7.76
N LEU A 39 6.53 -2.71 -8.46
CA LEU A 39 6.80 -1.40 -7.84
C LEU A 39 5.59 -0.90 -7.07
N ALA A 40 4.38 -1.01 -7.63
CA ALA A 40 3.15 -0.62 -6.96
C ALA A 40 2.96 -1.41 -5.65
N LEU A 41 3.22 -2.72 -5.67
CA LEU A 41 3.14 -3.58 -4.49
C LEU A 41 4.18 -3.16 -3.44
N THR A 42 5.42 -2.91 -3.85
CA THR A 42 6.50 -2.50 -2.95
C THR A 42 6.21 -1.15 -2.27
N ILE A 43 5.79 -0.15 -3.06
CA ILE A 43 5.47 1.18 -2.55
C ILE A 43 4.25 1.12 -1.63
N SER A 44 3.20 0.41 -2.02
CA SER A 44 1.98 0.27 -1.21
C SER A 44 2.30 -0.37 0.14
N LEU A 45 3.18 -1.38 0.17
CA LEU A 45 3.62 -2.01 1.41
C LEU A 45 4.38 -1.05 2.31
N ILE A 46 5.33 -0.29 1.76
CA ILE A 46 6.10 0.73 2.51
C ILE A 46 5.15 1.76 3.12
N VAL A 47 4.23 2.30 2.33
CA VAL A 47 3.26 3.29 2.81
C VAL A 47 2.37 2.69 3.89
N LEU A 48 1.88 1.46 3.72
CA LEU A 48 1.07 0.79 4.73
C LEU A 48 1.82 0.67 6.07
N ILE A 49 3.10 0.26 6.03
CA ILE A 49 3.96 0.16 7.22
C ILE A 49 4.13 1.53 7.88
N LEU A 50 4.43 2.57 7.10
CA LEU A 50 4.58 3.93 7.62
C LEU A 50 3.29 4.44 8.27
N VAL A 51 2.14 4.19 7.66
CA VAL A 51 0.84 4.57 8.21
C VAL A 51 0.55 3.81 9.49
N ILE A 52 0.85 2.51 9.55
CA ILE A 52 0.70 1.73 10.79
C ILE A 52 1.59 2.30 11.89
N ILE A 53 2.86 2.60 11.59
CA ILE A 53 3.78 3.19 12.57
C ILE A 53 3.24 4.52 13.08
N GLU A 54 2.76 5.39 12.18
CA GLU A 54 2.25 6.70 12.56
C GLU A 54 0.97 6.59 13.41
N VAL A 55 0.03 5.72 13.03
CA VAL A 55 -1.18 5.45 13.83
C VAL A 55 -0.82 4.91 15.21
N ARG A 56 0.13 3.98 15.32
CA ARG A 56 0.61 3.47 16.62
C ARG A 56 1.28 4.57 17.44
N ARG A 57 2.03 5.46 16.80
CA ARG A 57 2.68 6.62 17.45
C ARG A 57 1.65 7.62 17.99
N GLU A 58 0.56 7.85 17.26
CA GLU A 58 -0.52 8.73 17.70
C GLU A 58 -1.31 8.14 18.87
N VAL A 59 -1.63 6.84 18.85
CA VAL A 59 -2.29 6.16 19.97
C VAL A 59 -1.40 6.13 21.22
N SER A 60 -0.09 6.01 21.07
CA SER A 60 0.85 6.05 22.21
C SER A 60 1.04 7.45 22.81
N LYS A 61 0.59 8.50 22.13
CA LYS A 61 0.72 9.90 22.57
C LYS A 61 -0.60 10.51 23.07
N GLY A 62 -1.73 9.84 22.83
CA GLY A 62 -3.05 10.19 23.37
C GLY A 62 -3.35 9.43 24.64
#